data_AF-A0A8J6UBS0-F1
#
_entry.id   AF-A0A8J6UBS0-F1
#
_cell.length_a   1.000
_cell.length_b   1.000
_cell.length_c   1.000
_cell.angle_alpha   90.00
_cell.angle_beta   90.00
_cell.angle_gamma   90.00
#
_symmetry.space_group_name_H-M   'P 1'
#
loop_
_entity.id
_entity.type
_entity.pdbx_description
1 polymer ?
#
loop_
_entity_poly.entity_id
_entity_poly.type
_entity_poly.pdbx_seq_one_letter_code
_entity_poly.pdbx_strand_id
1 'polypeptide(L)'
;MKFKILLTLLVALFSFSASYASFPVKRTVSTATEITTGDSTTTEVLTPIASAVGDNLVVGILLWFFLGWAAGHRWYYGKPILWNIVFILTAGGLGVWWIIDLINMITGRF
;
A
#
# COMPACT_ATOMS: atom_id res chain seq x y z
N MET A 1 -22.64 24.86 6.35
CA MET A 1 -22.14 25.44 5.06
C MET A 1 -20.62 25.34 4.91
N LYS A 2 -19.84 25.51 5.99
CA LYS A 2 -18.36 25.55 5.99
C LYS A 2 -17.68 24.25 5.52
N PHE A 3 -18.19 23.07 5.89
CA PHE A 3 -17.61 21.78 5.51
C PHE A 3 -17.70 21.50 3.99
N LYS A 4 -18.79 21.94 3.34
CA LYS A 4 -18.96 21.79 1.89
C LYS A 4 -17.91 22.59 1.12
N ILE A 5 -17.61 23.80 1.60
CA ILE A 5 -16.60 24.70 1.02
C ILE A 5 -15.19 24.10 1.17
N LEU A 6 -14.89 23.52 2.33
CA LEU A 6 -13.60 22.84 2.58
C LEU A 6 -13.41 21.63 1.65
N LEU A 7 -14.45 20.82 1.47
CA LEU A 7 -14.39 19.64 0.60
C LEU A 7 -14.22 20.02 -0.87
N THR A 8 -14.93 21.06 -1.35
CA THR A 8 -14.78 21.55 -2.72
C THR A 8 -13.40 22.16 -2.97
N LEU A 9 -12.83 22.86 -1.97
CA LEU A 9 -11.48 23.42 -2.06
C LEU A 9 -10.43 22.30 -2.16
N LEU A 10 -10.56 21.25 -1.35
CA LEU A 10 -9.64 20.11 -1.36
C LEU A 10 -9.63 19.41 -2.72
N VAL A 11 -10.82 19.15 -3.29
CA VAL A 11 -10.95 18.55 -4.63
C VAL A 11 -10.34 19.45 -5.72
N ALA A 12 -10.48 20.77 -5.60
CA ALA A 12 -9.91 21.72 -6.55
C ALA A 12 -8.37 21.74 -6.53
N LEU A 13 -7.73 21.60 -5.36
CA LEU A 13 -6.27 21.60 -5.24
C LEU A 13 -5.62 20.33 -5.84
N PHE A 14 -6.31 19.18 -5.80
CA PHE A 14 -5.79 17.92 -6.34
C PHE A 14 -5.95 17.77 -7.87
N SER A 15 -6.74 18.64 -8.52
CA SER A 15 -6.93 18.63 -9.97
C SER A 15 -5.80 19.34 -10.75
N PHE A 16 -4.89 20.02 -10.05
CA PHE A 16 -3.76 20.71 -10.67
C PHE A 16 -2.64 19.71 -11.01
N SER A 17 -2.57 19.26 -12.27
CA SER A 17 -1.50 18.40 -12.78
C SER A 17 -0.39 19.26 -13.40
N ALA A 18 0.80 19.27 -12.79
CA ALA A 18 1.99 19.89 -13.37
C ALA A 18 2.67 18.90 -14.34
N SER A 19 2.47 19.12 -15.65
CA SER A 19 3.11 18.32 -16.69
C SER A 19 4.57 18.73 -16.88
N TYR A 20 5.52 17.86 -16.47
CA TYR A 20 6.96 18.04 -16.72
C TYR A 20 7.40 17.19 -17.92
N ALA A 21 8.05 17.83 -18.91
CA ALA A 21 8.68 17.14 -20.03
C ALA A 21 10.12 16.76 -19.67
N SER A 22 10.45 15.46 -19.70
CA SER A 22 11.82 14.97 -19.56
C SER A 22 12.24 14.28 -20.86
N PHE A 23 13.17 14.89 -21.58
CA PHE A 23 13.73 14.31 -22.78
C PHE A 23 14.85 13.32 -22.43
N PRO A 24 14.89 12.10 -23.01
CA PRO A 24 15.87 11.09 -22.65
C PRO A 24 17.30 11.45 -23.07
N VAL A 25 18.26 11.28 -22.16
CA VAL A 25 19.70 11.20 -22.50
C VAL A 25 20.15 9.76 -22.28
N LYS A 26 20.42 9.03 -23.37
CA LYS A 26 21.01 7.69 -23.30
C LYS A 26 22.52 7.82 -23.05
N ARG A 27 22.99 7.23 -21.95
CA ARG A 27 24.41 6.89 -21.79
C ARG A 27 24.54 5.36 -21.80
N THR A 28 25.38 4.88 -22.71
CA THR A 28 25.69 3.46 -22.95
C THR A 28 26.70 2.95 -21.92
N VAL A 29 26.70 1.62 -21.67
CA VAL A 29 27.69 0.73 -20.96
C VAL A 29 26.94 -0.09 -19.88
N SER A 30 26.47 -1.33 -20.13
CA SER A 30 27.13 -2.65 -20.32
C SER A 30 27.32 -3.47 -19.03
N THR A 31 26.44 -4.47 -18.85
CA THR A 31 26.66 -5.89 -18.42
C THR A 31 27.38 -6.24 -17.11
N ALA A 32 26.68 -6.94 -16.19
CA ALA A 32 27.03 -8.29 -15.66
C ALA A 32 26.00 -8.83 -14.61
N THR A 33 25.55 -10.07 -14.82
CA THR A 33 24.83 -11.01 -13.91
C THR A 33 25.91 -11.83 -13.14
N GLU A 34 25.79 -12.36 -11.90
CA GLU A 34 25.04 -13.56 -11.50
C GLU A 34 25.38 -14.07 -10.04
N ILE A 35 24.37 -14.64 -9.32
CA ILE A 35 24.23 -15.73 -8.28
C ILE A 35 25.07 -15.83 -6.97
N THR A 36 24.43 -16.22 -5.85
CA THR A 36 24.87 -17.31 -4.91
C THR A 36 23.70 -17.97 -4.13
N THR A 37 23.77 -19.30 -4.02
CA THR A 37 22.88 -20.33 -3.41
C THR A 37 23.04 -20.49 -1.88
N GLY A 38 22.01 -20.97 -1.17
CA GLY A 38 22.11 -21.42 0.24
C GLY A 38 21.01 -22.41 0.65
N ASP A 39 21.45 -23.58 1.10
CA ASP A 39 20.78 -24.85 1.43
C ASP A 39 19.97 -24.88 2.74
N SER A 40 18.99 -25.80 2.86
CA SER A 40 18.75 -26.70 4.03
C SER A 40 17.40 -27.45 3.97
N THR A 41 17.47 -28.76 4.16
CA THR A 41 16.37 -29.75 4.09
C THR A 41 15.77 -30.10 5.46
N THR A 42 14.44 -30.34 5.48
CA THR A 42 13.58 -31.08 6.47
C THR A 42 13.52 -30.66 7.95
N THR A 43 12.31 -30.42 8.47
CA THR A 43 11.54 -31.37 9.30
C THR A 43 10.24 -30.72 9.80
N GLU A 44 9.14 -31.46 9.73
CA GLU A 44 7.84 -31.06 10.24
C GLU A 44 7.82 -31.08 11.78
N VAL A 45 7.53 -29.93 12.38
CA VAL A 45 7.08 -29.82 13.77
C VAL A 45 5.73 -29.12 13.77
N LEU A 46 4.72 -29.84 14.25
CA LEU A 46 3.35 -29.39 14.42
C LEU A 46 3.29 -28.18 15.37
N THR A 47 3.19 -27.00 14.79
CA THR A 47 2.67 -25.78 15.45
C THR A 47 1.62 -25.15 14.53
N PRO A 48 0.32 -25.50 14.62
CA PRO A 48 -0.66 -24.54 14.15
C PRO A 48 -0.58 -23.36 15.13
N ILE A 49 -0.53 -22.13 14.61
CA ILE A 49 -0.29 -20.86 15.35
C ILE A 49 1.19 -20.46 15.44
N ALA A 50 2.07 -21.03 14.62
CA ALA A 50 3.11 -20.18 14.03
C ALA A 50 2.47 -19.48 12.81
N SER A 51 1.67 -18.44 13.07
CA SER A 51 1.39 -17.45 12.03
C SER A 51 2.74 -16.88 11.65
N ALA A 52 3.28 -17.38 10.54
CA ALA A 52 4.51 -16.88 9.96
C ALA A 52 4.44 -15.35 10.01
N VAL A 53 5.54 -14.77 10.47
CA VAL A 53 5.82 -13.32 10.40
C VAL A 53 5.87 -12.98 8.91
N GLY A 54 4.68 -12.81 8.36
CA GLY A 54 4.35 -12.69 6.96
C GLY A 54 2.89 -12.26 6.95
N ASP A 55 2.65 -11.11 6.37
CA ASP A 55 1.45 -10.33 6.61
C ASP A 55 0.19 -11.16 6.30
N ASN A 56 -0.53 -11.55 7.34
CA ASN A 56 -1.64 -12.48 7.20
C ASN A 56 -2.79 -11.74 6.50
N LEU A 57 -3.05 -12.09 5.24
CA LEU A 57 -4.10 -11.48 4.42
C LEU A 57 -5.46 -11.48 5.14
N VAL A 58 -5.77 -12.56 5.86
CA VAL A 58 -6.99 -12.67 6.68
C VAL A 58 -7.05 -11.56 7.74
N VAL A 59 -5.94 -11.30 8.44
CA VAL A 59 -5.83 -10.23 9.44
C VAL A 59 -5.99 -8.88 8.76
N GLY A 60 -5.32 -8.67 7.61
CA GLY A 60 -5.49 -7.47 6.79
C GLY A 60 -6.96 -7.21 6.41
N ILE A 61 -7.71 -8.23 6.00
CA ILE A 61 -9.12 -8.11 5.59
C ILE A 61 -10.01 -7.76 6.78
N LEU A 62 -9.79 -8.40 7.93
CA LEU A 62 -10.51 -8.06 9.15
C LEU A 62 -10.24 -6.61 9.56
N LEU A 63 -8.98 -6.16 9.54
CA LEU A 63 -8.61 -4.78 9.84
C LEU A 63 -9.15 -3.79 8.81
N TRP A 64 -9.24 -4.19 7.55
CA TRP A 64 -9.86 -3.39 6.48
C TRP A 64 -11.37 -3.21 6.71
N PHE A 65 -12.08 -4.27 7.10
CA PHE A 65 -13.53 -4.19 7.34
C PHE A 65 -13.89 -3.41 8.62
N PHE A 66 -13.21 -3.69 9.74
CA PHE A 66 -13.52 -3.05 11.03
C PHE A 66 -12.86 -1.68 11.22
N LEU A 67 -11.62 -1.52 10.73
CA LEU A 67 -10.78 -0.34 10.96
C LEU A 67 -10.35 0.34 9.65
N GLY A 68 -11.06 0.07 8.54
CA GLY A 68 -10.80 0.68 7.24
C GLY A 68 -10.90 2.20 7.25
N TRP A 69 -11.79 2.77 8.07
CA TRP A 69 -11.97 4.22 8.20
C TRP A 69 -10.76 4.93 8.83
N ALA A 70 -9.98 4.21 9.65
CA ALA A 70 -8.74 4.69 10.28
C ALA A 70 -7.48 4.15 9.57
N ALA A 71 -7.62 3.61 8.36
CA ALA A 71 -6.55 2.97 7.59
C ALA A 71 -5.86 1.80 8.31
N GLY A 72 -6.56 1.09 9.22
CA GLY A 72 -5.99 0.04 10.08
C GLY A 72 -5.19 -1.04 9.33
N HIS A 73 -5.65 -1.43 8.15
CA HIS A 73 -4.93 -2.33 7.26
C HIS A 73 -3.56 -1.77 6.83
N ARG A 74 -3.45 -0.49 6.46
CA ARG A 74 -2.16 0.12 6.05
C ARG A 74 -1.18 0.26 7.22
N TRP A 75 -1.69 0.41 8.44
CA TRP A 75 -0.89 0.40 9.66
C TRP A 75 -0.31 -0.99 9.94
N TYR A 76 -1.07 -2.05 9.67
CA TYR A 76 -0.62 -3.44 9.80
C TYR A 76 0.54 -3.76 8.86
N TYR A 77 0.46 -3.31 7.59
CA TYR A 77 1.51 -3.49 6.59
C TYR A 77 2.67 -2.47 6.68
N GLY A 78 2.77 -1.69 7.77
CA GLY A 78 3.90 -0.78 8.01
C GLY A 78 4.07 0.35 6.98
N LYS A 79 3.00 0.76 6.30
CA LYS A 79 3.05 1.84 5.29
C LYS A 79 3.43 3.20 5.91
N PRO A 80 4.02 4.13 5.14
CA PRO A 80 4.48 5.41 5.66
C PRO A 80 3.37 6.20 6.36
N ILE A 81 3.69 6.73 7.55
CA ILE A 81 2.72 7.40 8.42
C ILE A 81 1.97 8.55 7.72
N LEU A 82 2.70 9.33 6.91
CA LEU A 82 2.18 10.47 6.19
C LEU A 82 1.11 10.07 5.18
N TRP A 83 1.31 8.93 4.50
CA TRP A 83 0.35 8.37 3.55
C TRP A 83 -0.93 7.87 4.22
N ASN A 84 -0.84 7.34 5.44
CA ASN A 84 -2.00 6.90 6.21
C ASN A 84 -2.81 8.10 6.71
N ILE A 85 -2.14 9.18 7.13
CA ILE A 85 -2.80 10.43 7.53
C ILE A 85 -3.54 11.08 6.35
N VAL A 86 -2.91 11.14 5.17
CA VAL A 86 -3.56 11.65 3.94
C VAL A 86 -4.77 10.81 3.57
N PHE A 87 -4.68 9.48 3.71
CA PHE A 87 -5.82 8.59 3.47
C PHE A 87 -6.99 8.87 4.42
N ILE A 88 -6.72 9.07 5.71
CA ILE A 88 -7.78 9.35 6.70
C ILE A 88 -8.38 10.74 6.44
N LEU A 89 -7.55 11.74 6.13
CA LEU A 89 -7.99 13.11 5.83
C LEU A 89 -8.87 13.18 4.58
N THR A 90 -8.62 12.30 3.62
CA THR A 90 -9.44 12.14 2.41
C THR A 90 -10.60 11.15 2.61
N ALA A 91 -10.77 10.59 3.81
CA ALA A 91 -11.71 9.50 4.11
C ALA A 91 -11.63 8.33 3.11
N GLY A 92 -10.42 7.95 2.70
CA GLY A 92 -10.20 6.95 1.65
C GLY A 92 -10.64 7.42 0.25
N GLY A 93 -10.74 8.73 0.03
CA GLY A 93 -11.03 9.36 -1.26
C GLY A 93 -12.45 9.18 -1.81
N LEU A 94 -13.48 8.97 -0.98
CA LEU A 94 -14.84 8.49 -1.34
C LEU A 94 -14.96 6.97 -1.59
N GLY A 95 -14.07 6.15 -1.02
CA GLY A 95 -14.16 4.69 -1.10
C GLY A 95 -13.49 4.07 -2.34
N VAL A 96 -13.01 4.87 -3.28
CA VAL A 96 -12.18 4.39 -4.40
C VAL A 96 -10.88 3.77 -3.89
N TRP A 97 -10.26 4.39 -2.89
CA TRP A 97 -9.04 3.82 -2.30
C TRP A 97 -9.30 2.52 -1.55
N TRP A 98 -10.48 2.34 -0.93
CA TRP A 98 -10.81 1.09 -0.25
C TRP A 98 -10.83 -0.10 -1.22
N ILE A 99 -11.32 0.12 -2.45
CA ILE A 99 -11.38 -0.91 -3.49
C ILE A 99 -9.98 -1.26 -4.01
N ILE A 100 -9.16 -0.24 -4.28
CA ILE A 100 -7.78 -0.42 -4.73
C ILE A 100 -6.95 -1.18 -3.69
N ASP A 101 -7.19 -0.88 -2.42
CA ASP A 101 -6.52 -1.53 -1.31
C ASP A 101 -6.91 -3.01 -1.19
N LEU A 102 -8.21 -3.31 -1.29
CA LEU A 102 -8.71 -4.69 -1.33
C LEU A 102 -8.05 -5.49 -2.49
N ILE A 103 -7.97 -4.90 -3.68
CA ILE A 103 -7.33 -5.52 -4.85
C ILE A 103 -5.85 -5.80 -4.57
N ASN A 104 -5.12 -4.81 -4.03
CA ASN A 104 -3.70 -4.99 -3.73
C ASN A 104 -3.48 -6.11 -2.71
N MET A 105 -4.34 -6.22 -1.69
CA MET A 105 -4.24 -7.24 -0.65
C MET A 105 -4.49 -8.64 -1.22
N ILE A 106 -5.51 -8.81 -2.06
CA ILE A 106 -5.83 -10.08 -2.72
C ILE A 106 -4.73 -10.46 -3.73
N THR A 107 -4.12 -9.47 -4.38
CA THR A 107 -3.04 -9.69 -5.37
C THR A 107 -1.68 -9.93 -4.72
N GLY A 108 -1.55 -9.77 -3.39
CA GLY A 108 -0.27 -9.93 -2.68
C GLY A 108 0.77 -8.87 -3.06
N ARG A 109 0.35 -7.73 -3.64
CA ARG A 109 1.22 -6.62 -4.06
C ARG A 109 1.29 -5.53 -2.99
N PHE A 110 1.18 -5.92 -1.72
CA PHE A 110 1.02 -5.00 -0.61
C PHE A 110 2.35 -4.60 0.02
#